data_AF-A0A9E1E0H4-F1
#
_entry.id   AF-A0A9E1E0H4-F1
#
_cell.length_a   1.000
_cell.length_b   1.000
_cell.length_c   1.000
_cell.angle_alpha   90.00
_cell.angle_beta   90.00
_cell.angle_gamma   90.00
#
_symmetry.space_group_name_H-M   'P 1'
#
loop_
_entity.id
_entity.type
_entity.pdbx_description
1 polymer ?
#
loop_
_entity_poly.entity_id
_entity_poly.type
_entity_poly.pdbx_seq_one_letter_code
_entity_poly.pdbx_strand_id
1 'polypeptide(L)'
;MKHVREQNWFAVGLDFLIVVVGVFVGIQVANWNDAQRDRQAETLYLDRLHGEIAAIASRADPDYQTQHDRLERMEEVRTFFATGSGIELLDRHHCGALSQSHIFALTIFYPSGIKELIATGRIVPIRDDRIRTAILAFDQANEVLGQVRTDIQTDRLLLV
;
A
#
# COMPACT_ATOMS: atom_id res chain seq x y z
N MET A 1 -22.51 54.84 -48.73
CA MET A 1 -22.88 54.11 -47.50
C MET A 1 -22.24 52.72 -47.53
N LYS A 2 -21.22 52.43 -46.73
CA LYS A 2 -20.64 51.06 -46.63
C LYS A 2 -20.12 50.68 -45.23
N HIS A 3 -19.40 51.57 -44.54
CA HIS A 3 -18.77 51.26 -43.24
C HIS A 3 -19.70 50.98 -42.04
N VAL A 4 -20.94 51.51 -42.02
CA VAL A 4 -21.84 51.37 -40.85
C VAL A 4 -22.23 49.92 -40.57
N ARG A 5 -22.15 49.03 -41.57
CA ARG A 5 -22.51 47.61 -41.42
C ARG A 5 -21.33 46.72 -41.03
N GLU A 6 -20.11 47.16 -41.30
CA GLU A 6 -18.87 46.42 -41.03
C GLU A 6 -18.44 46.56 -39.56
N GLN A 7 -18.48 47.79 -39.02
CA GLN A 7 -18.10 48.07 -37.63
C GLN A 7 -19.01 47.36 -36.60
N ASN A 8 -20.32 47.32 -36.84
CA ASN A 8 -21.26 46.63 -35.95
C ASN A 8 -21.04 45.10 -35.92
N TRP A 9 -20.60 44.49 -37.03
CA TRP A 9 -20.27 43.06 -37.04
C TRP A 9 -18.98 42.76 -36.30
N PHE A 10 -17.98 43.67 -36.37
CA PHE A 10 -16.77 43.57 -35.55
C PHE A 10 -17.07 43.66 -34.05
N ALA A 11 -17.97 44.56 -33.63
CA ALA A 11 -18.41 44.66 -32.23
C ALA A 11 -19.07 43.35 -31.75
N VAL A 12 -20.05 42.82 -32.49
CA VAL A 12 -20.72 41.55 -32.15
C VAL A 12 -19.74 40.37 -32.11
N GLY A 13 -18.75 40.34 -33.01
CA GLY A 13 -17.69 39.33 -33.00
C GLY A 13 -16.76 39.44 -31.78
N LEU A 14 -16.47 40.65 -31.32
CA LEU A 14 -15.68 40.91 -30.11
C LEU A 14 -16.45 40.51 -28.84
N ASP A 15 -17.73 40.86 -28.74
CA ASP A 15 -18.59 40.48 -27.62
C ASP A 15 -18.69 38.94 -27.49
N PHE A 16 -18.90 38.24 -28.61
CA PHE A 16 -18.89 36.78 -28.66
C PHE A 16 -17.54 36.19 -28.23
N LEU A 17 -16.43 36.74 -28.72
CA LEU A 17 -15.08 36.30 -28.34
C LEU A 17 -14.83 36.48 -26.83
N ILE A 18 -15.27 37.60 -26.24
CA ILE A 18 -15.14 37.86 -24.79
C ILE A 18 -15.94 36.82 -23.99
N VAL A 19 -17.15 36.47 -24.41
CA VAL A 19 -17.95 35.42 -23.75
C VAL A 19 -17.28 34.05 -23.84
N VAL A 20 -16.78 33.66 -25.02
CA VAL A 20 -16.08 32.37 -25.21
C VAL A 20 -14.79 32.30 -24.39
N VAL A 21 -13.99 33.37 -24.37
CA VAL A 21 -12.78 33.46 -23.54
C VAL A 21 -13.13 33.44 -22.05
N GLY A 22 -14.21 34.11 -21.62
CA GLY A 22 -14.67 34.10 -20.24
C GLY A 22 -15.08 32.71 -19.76
N VAL A 23 -15.83 31.95 -20.57
CA VAL A 23 -16.19 30.56 -20.27
C VAL A 23 -14.95 29.66 -20.24
N PHE A 24 -14.04 29.81 -21.21
CA PHE A 24 -12.80 29.04 -21.25
C PHE A 24 -11.91 29.30 -20.03
N VAL A 25 -11.70 30.56 -19.64
CA VAL A 25 -10.94 30.93 -18.44
C VAL A 25 -11.63 30.41 -17.17
N GLY A 26 -12.96 30.48 -17.08
CA GLY A 26 -13.72 29.92 -15.96
C GLY A 26 -13.49 28.41 -15.77
N ILE A 27 -13.54 27.64 -16.87
CA ILE A 27 -13.24 26.19 -16.86
C ILE A 27 -11.78 25.94 -16.47
N GLN A 28 -10.82 26.70 -17.03
CA GLN A 28 -9.40 26.53 -16.72
C GLN A 28 -9.07 26.85 -15.24
N VAL A 29 -9.71 27.86 -14.64
CA VAL A 29 -9.56 28.18 -13.22
C VAL A 29 -10.18 27.10 -12.33
N ALA A 30 -11.35 26.55 -12.70
CA ALA A 30 -11.95 25.43 -11.98
C ALA A 30 -11.04 24.19 -12.01
N ASN A 31 -10.58 23.78 -13.20
CA ASN A 31 -9.66 22.66 -13.39
C ASN A 31 -8.35 22.82 -12.58
N TRP A 32 -7.79 24.05 -12.54
CA TRP A 32 -6.59 24.34 -11.76
C TRP A 32 -6.82 24.23 -10.25
N ASN A 33 -7.96 24.72 -9.76
CA ASN A 33 -8.36 24.63 -8.36
C ASN A 33 -8.61 23.17 -7.92
N ASP A 34 -9.26 22.35 -8.74
CA ASP A 34 -9.45 20.93 -8.42
C ASP A 34 -8.12 20.15 -8.48
N ALA A 35 -7.29 20.39 -9.50
CA ALA A 35 -5.92 19.85 -9.53
C ALA A 35 -5.03 20.34 -8.36
N GLN A 36 -5.38 21.46 -7.69
CA GLN A 36 -4.70 21.92 -6.47
C GLN A 36 -5.22 21.19 -5.21
N ARG A 37 -6.53 20.90 -5.15
CA ARG A 37 -7.13 20.07 -4.09
C ARG A 37 -6.59 18.64 -4.12
N ASP A 38 -6.48 18.03 -5.30
CA ASP A 38 -5.93 16.68 -5.47
C ASP A 38 -4.48 16.59 -4.95
N ARG A 39 -3.64 17.59 -5.25
CA ARG A 39 -2.26 17.67 -4.74
C ARG A 39 -2.19 17.83 -3.22
N GLN A 40 -3.14 18.54 -2.61
CA GLN A 40 -3.24 18.66 -1.14
C GLN A 40 -3.68 17.33 -0.50
N ALA A 41 -4.65 16.64 -1.10
CA ALA A 41 -5.10 15.32 -0.66
C ALA A 41 -3.98 14.28 -0.80
N GLU A 42 -3.32 14.20 -1.97
CA GLU A 42 -2.17 13.33 -2.24
C GLU A 42 -1.08 13.52 -1.16
N THR A 43 -0.69 14.75 -0.88
CA THR A 43 0.35 15.06 0.13
C THR A 43 -0.06 14.56 1.53
N LEU A 44 -1.30 14.83 1.96
CA LEU A 44 -1.82 14.39 3.25
C LEU A 44 -1.91 12.85 3.37
N TYR A 45 -2.30 12.16 2.28
CA TYR A 45 -2.38 10.71 2.25
C TYR A 45 -1.00 10.05 2.30
N LEU A 46 -0.01 10.59 1.58
CA LEU A 46 1.35 10.05 1.58
C LEU A 46 2.07 10.30 2.90
N ASP A 47 1.87 11.45 3.54
CA ASP A 47 2.41 11.75 4.89
C ASP A 47 1.83 10.79 5.95
N ARG A 48 0.50 10.65 6.01
CA ARG A 48 -0.16 9.68 6.90
C ARG A 48 0.32 8.24 6.62
N LEU A 49 0.40 7.84 5.36
CA LEU A 49 0.84 6.50 4.97
C LEU A 49 2.30 6.24 5.36
N HIS A 50 3.18 7.23 5.21
CA HIS A 50 4.57 7.15 5.68
C HIS A 50 4.63 6.92 7.20
N GLY A 51 3.84 7.67 7.98
CA GLY A 51 3.70 7.46 9.43
C GLY A 51 3.17 6.07 9.80
N GLU A 52 2.13 5.58 9.12
CA GLU A 52 1.60 4.23 9.34
C GLU A 52 2.63 3.14 9.00
N ILE A 53 3.40 3.30 7.91
CA ILE A 53 4.46 2.35 7.51
C ILE A 53 5.63 2.38 8.49
N ALA A 54 6.10 3.55 8.95
CA ALA A 54 7.18 3.64 9.94
C ALA A 54 6.78 3.03 11.30
N ALA A 55 5.53 3.27 11.73
CA ALA A 55 4.93 2.63 12.90
C ALA A 55 4.63 1.13 12.69
N ILE A 56 4.71 0.61 11.46
CA ILE A 56 4.64 -0.82 11.16
C ILE A 56 6.03 -1.45 11.16
N ALA A 57 7.02 -0.86 10.47
CA ALA A 57 8.38 -1.38 10.37
C ALA A 57 9.01 -1.63 11.76
N SER A 58 8.89 -0.65 12.66
CA SER A 58 9.33 -0.75 14.06
C SER A 58 8.68 -1.87 14.89
N ARG A 59 7.60 -2.51 14.40
CA ARG A 59 6.99 -3.72 14.99
C ARG A 59 7.22 -4.98 14.14
N ALA A 60 7.39 -4.83 12.83
CA ALA A 60 7.68 -5.91 11.91
C ALA A 60 9.12 -6.41 12.05
N ASP A 61 10.09 -5.52 12.31
CA ASP A 61 11.50 -5.88 12.51
C ASP A 61 11.69 -6.91 13.66
N PRO A 62 11.21 -6.68 14.91
CA PRO A 62 11.35 -7.66 15.98
C PRO A 62 10.49 -8.93 15.79
N ASP A 63 9.33 -8.84 15.13
CA ASP A 63 8.52 -10.02 14.77
C ASP A 63 9.28 -10.90 13.76
N TYR A 64 9.84 -10.30 12.70
CA TYR A 64 10.67 -10.97 11.70
C TYR A 64 11.87 -11.68 12.33
N GLN A 65 12.65 -11.01 13.19
CA GLN A 65 13.78 -11.63 13.89
C GLN A 65 13.29 -12.81 14.75
N THR A 66 12.18 -12.66 15.47
CA THR A 66 11.59 -13.74 16.30
C THR A 66 11.17 -14.95 15.47
N GLN A 67 10.60 -14.77 14.27
CA GLN A 67 10.29 -15.89 13.37
C GLN A 67 11.56 -16.50 12.75
N HIS A 68 12.56 -15.68 12.41
CA HIS A 68 13.83 -16.12 11.83
C HIS A 68 14.59 -17.03 12.81
N ASP A 69 14.80 -16.56 14.05
CA ASP A 69 15.35 -17.34 15.18
C ASP A 69 14.63 -18.68 15.37
N ARG A 70 13.29 -18.69 15.23
CA ARG A 70 12.49 -19.90 15.44
C ARG A 70 12.63 -20.90 14.29
N LEU A 71 12.86 -20.42 13.07
CA LEU A 71 13.07 -21.25 11.88
C LEU A 71 14.49 -21.78 11.81
N GLU A 72 15.50 -20.97 12.12
CA GLU A 72 16.90 -21.39 12.22
C GLU A 72 17.03 -22.56 13.22
N ARG A 73 16.53 -22.37 14.44
CA ARG A 73 16.51 -23.43 15.48
C ARG A 73 15.73 -24.68 15.09
N MET A 74 14.75 -24.56 14.20
CA MET A 74 14.03 -25.72 13.65
C MET A 74 14.89 -26.51 12.66
N GLU A 75 15.67 -25.81 11.85
CA GLU A 75 16.60 -26.44 10.89
C GLU A 75 17.81 -27.05 11.62
N GLU A 76 18.35 -26.40 12.66
CA GLU A 76 19.37 -26.98 13.55
C GLU A 76 18.89 -28.30 14.16
N VAL A 77 17.68 -28.30 14.74
CA VAL A 77 17.04 -29.50 15.32
C VAL A 77 16.82 -30.59 14.26
N ARG A 78 16.33 -30.22 13.07
CA ARG A 78 16.12 -31.14 11.96
C ARG A 78 17.43 -31.77 11.49
N THR A 79 18.50 -30.98 11.37
CA THR A 79 19.84 -31.48 11.04
C THR A 79 20.34 -32.44 12.11
N PHE A 80 20.23 -32.09 13.39
CA PHE A 80 20.62 -32.96 14.50
C PHE A 80 19.90 -34.31 14.47
N PHE A 81 18.57 -34.34 14.28
CA PHE A 81 17.83 -35.60 14.18
C PHE A 81 18.11 -36.38 12.87
N ALA A 82 18.48 -35.71 11.78
CA ALA A 82 18.76 -36.35 10.50
C ALA A 82 20.20 -36.90 10.37
N THR A 83 21.18 -36.33 11.08
CA THR A 83 22.61 -36.65 10.89
C THR A 83 23.38 -36.92 12.18
N GLY A 84 22.84 -36.59 13.36
CA GLY A 84 23.57 -36.62 14.63
C GLY A 84 24.64 -35.54 14.76
N SER A 85 24.56 -34.44 14.00
CA SER A 85 25.56 -33.37 13.97
C SER A 85 24.95 -31.96 14.08
N GLY A 86 25.80 -30.95 14.23
CA GLY A 86 25.39 -29.53 14.32
C GLY A 86 25.18 -29.07 15.76
N ILE A 87 24.30 -29.75 16.50
CA ILE A 87 24.03 -29.49 17.92
C ILE A 87 24.79 -30.49 18.81
N GLU A 88 25.40 -30.03 19.90
CA GLU A 88 25.98 -30.89 20.95
C GLU A 88 24.91 -31.38 21.95
N LEU A 89 24.03 -30.47 22.41
CA LEU A 89 22.87 -30.80 23.26
C LEU A 89 21.69 -29.85 22.98
N LEU A 90 20.48 -30.40 22.92
CA LEU A 90 19.24 -29.63 22.77
C LEU A 90 18.97 -28.78 24.03
N ASP A 91 18.84 -27.47 23.85
CA ASP A 91 18.63 -26.51 24.94
C ASP A 91 17.16 -26.03 25.04
N ARG A 92 16.88 -25.10 25.96
CA ARG A 92 15.54 -24.51 26.16
C ARG A 92 15.00 -23.75 24.93
N HIS A 93 15.86 -23.18 24.09
CA HIS A 93 15.46 -22.45 22.89
C HIS A 93 15.11 -23.43 21.76
N HIS A 94 15.88 -24.49 21.57
CA HIS A 94 15.54 -25.59 20.65
C HIS A 94 14.22 -26.27 21.05
N CYS A 95 14.04 -26.62 22.33
CA CYS A 95 12.80 -27.19 22.86
C CYS A 95 11.60 -26.21 22.76
N GLY A 96 11.85 -24.91 22.93
CA GLY A 96 10.86 -23.85 22.74
C GLY A 96 10.42 -23.66 21.28
N ALA A 97 11.33 -23.85 20.33
CA ALA A 97 11.01 -23.88 18.91
C ALA A 97 10.21 -25.15 18.56
N LEU A 98 10.69 -26.33 18.98
CA LEU A 98 10.03 -27.63 18.77
C LEU A 98 8.59 -27.66 19.27
N SER A 99 8.34 -27.26 20.51
CA SER A 99 6.98 -27.28 21.10
C SER A 99 6.01 -26.34 20.36
N GLN A 100 6.52 -25.26 19.76
CA GLN A 100 5.73 -24.29 18.99
C GLN A 100 5.79 -24.52 17.47
N SER A 101 6.44 -25.57 16.98
CA SER A 101 6.56 -25.91 15.55
C SER A 101 5.20 -25.91 14.84
N HIS A 102 4.23 -26.58 15.46
CA HIS A 102 2.85 -26.69 15.01
C HIS A 102 2.03 -25.38 15.10
N ILE A 103 2.60 -24.28 15.62
CA ILE A 103 1.92 -22.99 15.77
C ILE A 103 2.37 -22.07 14.63
N PHE A 104 1.45 -21.81 13.69
CA PHE A 104 1.63 -20.90 12.57
C PHE A 104 0.81 -19.63 12.82
N ALA A 105 1.44 -18.68 13.52
CA ALA A 105 0.84 -17.42 13.95
C ALA A 105 1.57 -16.24 13.30
N LEU A 106 1.45 -16.12 11.96
CA LEU A 106 2.08 -15.04 11.21
C LEU A 106 1.33 -13.72 11.43
N THR A 107 2.05 -12.71 11.92
CA THR A 107 1.57 -11.33 11.98
C THR A 107 1.55 -10.74 10.56
N ILE A 108 0.39 -10.29 10.08
CA ILE A 108 0.27 -9.63 8.77
C ILE A 108 0.09 -8.14 9.00
N PHE A 109 1.15 -7.36 8.71
CA PHE A 109 1.21 -5.93 8.96
C PHE A 109 0.68 -5.14 7.77
N TYR A 110 -0.61 -4.84 7.77
CA TYR A 110 -1.29 -4.15 6.67
C TYR A 110 -1.74 -2.74 7.09
N PRO A 111 -1.19 -1.64 6.50
CA PRO A 111 -1.56 -0.27 6.84
C PRO A 111 -3.03 0.03 6.52
N SER A 112 -3.71 0.75 7.42
CA SER A 112 -5.10 1.16 7.23
C SER A 112 -5.24 2.14 6.06
N GLY A 113 -4.23 2.99 5.84
CA GLY A 113 -4.17 3.92 4.72
C GLY A 113 -4.15 3.23 3.34
N ILE A 114 -3.49 2.08 3.19
CA ILE A 114 -3.49 1.32 1.93
C ILE A 114 -4.90 0.80 1.63
N LYS A 115 -5.55 0.20 2.64
CA LYS A 115 -6.93 -0.29 2.53
C LYS A 115 -7.91 0.83 2.17
N GLU A 116 -7.76 2.00 2.80
CA GLU A 116 -8.58 3.18 2.49
C GLU A 116 -8.34 3.67 1.05
N LEU A 117 -7.08 3.86 0.63
CA LEU A 117 -6.71 4.36 -0.69
C LEU A 117 -7.25 3.48 -1.83
N ILE A 118 -7.17 2.16 -1.66
CA ILE A 118 -7.66 1.20 -2.67
C ILE A 118 -9.19 1.14 -2.64
N ALA A 119 -9.80 0.89 -1.48
CA ALA A 119 -11.26 0.71 -1.38
C ALA A 119 -12.07 1.96 -1.73
N THR A 120 -11.51 3.16 -1.57
CA THR A 120 -12.15 4.43 -1.95
C THR A 120 -11.72 4.96 -3.32
N GLY A 121 -10.86 4.24 -4.05
CA GLY A 121 -10.31 4.68 -5.34
C GLY A 121 -9.34 5.88 -5.27
N ARG A 122 -9.04 6.41 -4.08
CA ARG A 122 -8.11 7.54 -3.86
C ARG A 122 -6.65 7.24 -4.23
N ILE A 123 -6.33 5.97 -4.50
CA ILE A 123 -5.07 5.59 -5.17
C ILE A 123 -4.94 6.16 -6.59
N VAL A 124 -6.06 6.48 -7.28
CA VAL A 124 -6.06 7.01 -8.66
C VAL A 124 -5.31 8.36 -8.79
N PRO A 125 -5.61 9.42 -8.01
CA PRO A 125 -4.93 10.71 -8.13
C PRO A 125 -3.44 10.72 -7.71
N ILE A 126 -2.90 9.66 -7.10
CA ILE A 126 -1.45 9.59 -6.78
C ILE A 126 -0.65 9.67 -8.08
N ARG A 127 0.24 10.67 -8.18
CA ARG A 127 0.89 11.08 -9.42
C ARG A 127 2.19 10.34 -9.69
N ASP A 128 2.90 9.90 -8.65
CA ASP A 128 4.05 9.00 -8.80
C ASP A 128 3.57 7.56 -8.99
N ASP A 129 3.69 7.08 -10.23
CA ASP A 129 3.31 5.73 -10.60
C ASP A 129 4.12 4.66 -9.84
N ARG A 130 5.37 4.96 -9.44
CA ARG A 130 6.18 4.04 -8.63
C ARG A 130 5.59 3.85 -7.24
N ILE A 131 5.04 4.91 -6.66
CA ILE A 131 4.33 4.86 -5.37
C ILE A 131 3.02 4.09 -5.55
N ARG A 132 2.26 4.36 -6.63
CA ARG A 132 1.05 3.60 -6.99
C ARG A 132 1.33 2.09 -7.10
N THR A 133 2.34 1.70 -7.87
CA THR A 133 2.74 0.29 -8.04
C THR A 133 3.23 -0.32 -6.73
N ALA A 134 4.00 0.41 -5.91
CA ALA A 134 4.44 -0.08 -4.61
C ALA A 134 3.28 -0.34 -3.64
N ILE A 135 2.27 0.53 -3.61
CA ILE A 135 1.04 0.33 -2.81
C ILE A 135 0.28 -0.91 -3.27
N LEU A 136 0.09 -1.08 -4.59
CA LEU A 136 -0.61 -2.26 -5.16
C LEU A 136 0.17 -3.57 -4.94
N ALA A 137 1.50 -3.55 -5.09
CA ALA A 137 2.33 -4.72 -4.83
C ALA A 137 2.35 -5.11 -3.34
N PHE A 138 2.33 -4.12 -2.44
CA PHE A 138 2.20 -4.36 -1.00
C PHE A 138 0.83 -4.96 -0.64
N ASP A 139 -0.24 -4.47 -1.25
CA ASP A 139 -1.60 -4.99 -1.11
C ASP A 139 -1.69 -6.46 -1.53
N GLN A 140 -1.27 -6.76 -2.77
CA GLN A 140 -1.22 -8.12 -3.31
C GLN A 140 -0.38 -9.07 -2.44
N ALA A 141 0.76 -8.63 -1.93
CA ALA A 141 1.59 -9.43 -1.03
C ALA A 141 0.87 -9.77 0.29
N ASN A 142 0.12 -8.82 0.85
CA ASN A 142 -0.66 -9.05 2.08
C ASN A 142 -1.87 -9.95 1.83
N GLU A 143 -2.50 -9.88 0.66
CA GLU A 143 -3.57 -10.81 0.27
C GLU A 143 -3.03 -12.25 0.18
N VAL A 144 -1.91 -12.48 -0.51
CA VAL A 144 -1.27 -13.79 -0.64
C VAL A 144 -0.85 -14.35 0.73
N LEU A 145 -0.25 -13.55 1.60
CA LEU A 145 0.06 -13.95 2.98
C LEU A 145 -1.22 -14.27 3.78
N GLY A 146 -2.30 -13.54 3.53
CA GLY A 146 -3.62 -13.78 4.13
C GLY A 146 -4.23 -15.12 3.74
N GLN A 147 -4.14 -15.48 2.45
CA GLN A 147 -4.55 -16.78 1.91
C GLN A 147 -3.71 -17.90 2.52
N VAL A 148 -2.38 -17.85 2.39
CA VAL A 148 -1.45 -18.85 2.94
C VAL A 148 -1.66 -19.10 4.44
N ARG A 149 -1.88 -18.05 5.24
CA ARG A 149 -2.21 -18.20 6.67
C ARG A 149 -3.55 -18.90 6.90
N THR A 150 -4.54 -18.65 6.06
CA THR A 150 -5.89 -19.26 6.16
C THR A 150 -5.84 -20.73 5.80
N ASP A 151 -5.13 -21.09 4.73
CA ASP A 151 -4.94 -22.48 4.29
C ASP A 151 -4.23 -23.30 5.38
N ILE A 152 -3.10 -22.79 5.88
CA ILE A 152 -2.30 -23.39 6.98
C ILE A 152 -3.06 -23.46 8.32
N GLN A 153 -4.15 -22.71 8.48
CA GLN A 153 -5.04 -22.81 9.64
C GLN A 153 -6.22 -23.77 9.42
N THR A 154 -6.66 -23.94 8.17
CA THR A 154 -7.82 -24.77 7.80
C THR A 154 -7.43 -26.24 7.65
N ASP A 155 -6.29 -26.55 7.00
CA ASP A 155 -5.81 -27.92 6.77
C ASP A 155 -5.13 -28.55 8.00
N ARG A 156 -5.39 -28.01 9.20
CA ARG A 156 -4.89 -28.54 10.47
C ARG A 156 -5.64 -29.80 10.87
N LEU A 157 -5.07 -30.95 10.50
CA LEU A 157 -5.33 -32.19 11.23
C LEU A 157 -4.95 -32.00 12.70
N LEU A 158 -5.95 -32.00 13.58
CA LEU A 158 -5.71 -32.16 15.01
C LEU A 158 -5.12 -33.55 15.25
N LEU A 159 -4.03 -33.62 16.03
CA LEU A 159 -3.54 -34.88 16.56
C LEU A 159 -4.49 -35.31 17.68
N VAL A 160 -5.32 -36.31 17.39
CA VAL A 160 -6.33 -36.93 18.27
C VAL A 160 -5.92 -38.37 18.56
#